data_AF-A0A2L2XYE8-F1
#
_entry.id   AF-A0A2L2XYE8-F1
#
_cell.length_a   1.000
_cell.length_b   1.000
_cell.length_c   1.000
_cell.angle_alpha   90.00
_cell.angle_beta   90.00
_cell.angle_gamma   90.00
#
_symmetry.space_group_name_H-M   'P 1'
#
loop_
_entity.id
_entity.type
_entity.pdbx_description
1 polymer ?
#
loop_
_entity_poly.entity_id
_entity_poly.type
_entity_poly.pdbx_seq_one_letter_code
_entity_poly.pdbx_strand_id
1 'polypeptide(L)'
;MSAPTFNDATDEEQYQDLRSYLKSLGGSISEENSDEGFLADLEDVIGCCELCLHEANEADAECTLNSIVSLLIMVPQTESEPLVHTFCEKLTKAPSSKMAAVCLKVLQNLFAGIGENSLLCYDVYCSLVQVAGQTDSIHMVFKDLSKLKSWLTDLNVSTEKLQKLLRLLHEVLVEGKQSELAAKVMIELLGTYTEDNASQARDDAHKCIVTSLGDPNTF
;
A
#
# COMPACT_ATOMS: atom_id res chain seq x y z
N MET A 1 15.35 10.96 14.89
CA MET A 1 15.73 12.28 14.36
C MET A 1 14.54 12.80 13.60
N SER A 2 13.80 13.75 14.19
CA SER A 2 12.60 14.33 13.60
C SER A 2 13.00 15.31 12.51
N ALA A 3 12.46 15.12 11.31
CA ALA A 3 12.66 16.04 10.20
C ALA A 3 12.05 17.42 10.54
N PRO A 4 12.60 18.53 10.00
CA PRO A 4 12.02 19.85 10.21
C PRO A 4 10.71 19.95 9.43
N THR A 5 9.58 20.03 10.15
CA THR A 5 8.27 20.32 9.57
C THR A 5 8.26 21.77 9.08
N PHE A 6 8.13 21.95 7.77
CA PHE A 6 8.08 23.25 7.11
C PHE A 6 6.61 23.67 6.95
N ASN A 7 5.94 23.96 8.07
CA ASN A 7 4.84 24.91 8.22
C ASN A 7 4.21 24.77 9.61
N ASP A 8 4.20 25.84 10.38
CA ASP A 8 3.37 26.03 11.59
C ASP A 8 1.90 26.27 11.17
N ALA A 9 1.32 25.38 10.35
CA ALA A 9 -0.12 25.39 10.11
C ALA A 9 -0.77 24.56 11.23
N THR A 10 -1.78 25.13 11.88
CA THR A 10 -2.59 24.40 12.86
C THR A 10 -3.29 23.24 12.14
N ASP A 11 -3.50 22.09 12.78
CA ASP A 11 -4.15 20.91 12.16
C ASP A 11 -5.46 21.31 11.44
N GLU A 12 -6.19 22.26 12.00
CA GLU A 12 -7.43 22.83 11.49
C GLU A 12 -7.25 23.67 10.20
N GLU A 13 -6.15 24.40 10.07
CA GLU A 13 -5.81 25.15 8.85
C GLU A 13 -5.41 24.21 7.71
N GLN A 14 -4.66 23.15 8.03
CA GLN A 14 -4.30 22.11 7.06
C GLN A 14 -5.55 21.41 6.49
N TYR A 15 -6.57 21.16 7.33
CA TYR A 15 -7.86 20.64 6.86
C TYR A 15 -8.58 21.60 5.93
N GLN A 16 -8.66 22.88 6.31
CA GLN A 16 -9.39 23.86 5.51
C GLN A 16 -8.74 24.07 4.14
N ASP A 17 -7.41 24.02 4.08
CA ASP A 17 -6.66 24.06 2.83
C ASP A 17 -6.90 22.81 1.97
N LEU A 18 -6.86 21.60 2.58
CA LEU A 18 -7.15 20.34 1.88
C LEU A 18 -8.58 20.32 1.32
N ARG A 19 -9.57 20.76 2.10
CA ARG A 19 -10.97 20.82 1.68
C ARG A 19 -11.19 21.81 0.55
N SER A 20 -10.63 23.00 0.67
CA SER A 20 -10.70 24.04 -0.36
C SER A 20 -10.07 23.56 -1.66
N TYR A 21 -8.93 22.88 -1.57
CA TYR A 21 -8.26 22.30 -2.73
C TYR A 21 -9.08 21.17 -3.37
N LEU A 22 -9.56 20.20 -2.60
CA LEU A 22 -10.39 19.11 -3.11
C LEU A 22 -11.70 19.60 -3.74
N LYS A 23 -12.30 20.66 -3.18
CA LYS A 23 -13.48 21.32 -3.76
C LYS A 23 -13.15 22.01 -5.08
N SER A 24 -11.98 22.63 -5.19
CA SER A 24 -11.50 23.23 -6.46
C SER A 24 -11.34 22.19 -7.58
N LEU A 25 -11.06 20.93 -7.22
CA LEU A 25 -10.99 19.78 -8.13
C LEU A 25 -12.37 19.14 -8.41
N GLY A 26 -13.46 19.70 -7.87
CA GLY A 26 -14.83 19.20 -8.08
C GLY A 26 -15.35 18.25 -7.01
N GLY A 27 -14.67 18.11 -5.87
CA GLY A 27 -15.09 17.27 -4.75
C GLY A 27 -16.33 17.81 -4.03
N SER A 28 -17.27 16.91 -3.72
CA SER A 28 -18.45 17.20 -2.91
C SER A 28 -18.11 17.12 -1.41
N ILE A 29 -17.23 18.01 -0.93
CA ILE A 29 -16.85 18.10 0.49
C ILE A 29 -17.49 19.35 1.10
N SER A 30 -17.97 19.21 2.34
CA SER A 30 -18.48 20.34 3.13
C SER A 30 -17.37 21.35 3.46
N GLU A 31 -17.69 22.65 3.43
CA GLU A 31 -16.77 23.72 3.86
C GLU A 31 -16.72 23.88 5.38
N GLU A 32 -17.70 23.31 6.09
CA GLU A 32 -17.81 23.37 7.54
C GLU A 32 -17.32 22.06 8.17
N ASN A 33 -16.64 22.13 9.31
CA ASN A 33 -16.26 20.95 10.11
C ASN A 33 -17.52 20.16 10.45
N SER A 34 -17.46 18.83 10.36
CA SER A 34 -18.61 18.02 10.73
C SER A 34 -18.86 18.14 12.24
N ASP A 35 -20.13 18.14 12.62
CA ASP A 35 -20.53 18.05 14.03
C ASP A 35 -20.11 16.70 14.65
N GLU A 36 -19.71 15.71 13.83
CA GLU A 36 -19.32 14.36 14.20
C GLU A 36 -17.84 14.23 14.62
N GLY A 37 -17.02 15.25 14.30
CA GLY A 37 -15.64 15.39 14.77
C GLY A 37 -14.55 15.05 13.75
N PHE A 38 -13.30 15.13 14.21
CA PHE A 38 -12.09 15.07 13.37
C PHE A 38 -11.97 13.84 12.45
N LEU A 39 -12.45 12.67 12.89
CA LEU A 39 -12.33 11.42 12.13
C LEU A 39 -13.25 11.40 10.90
N ALA A 40 -14.49 11.89 11.04
CA ALA A 40 -15.44 11.98 9.95
C ALA A 40 -14.94 12.98 8.89
N ASP A 41 -14.34 14.08 9.35
CA ASP A 41 -13.71 15.06 8.46
C ASP A 41 -12.56 14.45 7.66
N LEU A 42 -11.74 13.58 8.28
CA LEU A 42 -10.66 12.85 7.60
C LEU A 42 -11.20 11.84 6.60
N GLU A 43 -12.28 11.14 6.96
CA GLU A 43 -12.93 10.15 6.10
C GLU A 43 -13.46 10.80 4.82
N ASP A 44 -14.09 11.97 4.92
CA ASP A 44 -14.56 12.73 3.76
C ASP A 44 -13.41 13.17 2.83
N VAL A 45 -12.30 13.63 3.41
CA VAL A 45 -11.08 14.02 2.68
C VAL A 45 -10.49 12.81 1.95
N ILE A 46 -10.39 11.66 2.62
CA ILE A 46 -9.93 10.40 2.00
C ILE A 46 -10.93 9.94 0.94
N GLY A 47 -12.23 10.13 1.15
CA GLY A 47 -13.29 9.84 0.19
C GLY A 47 -13.05 10.53 -1.15
N CYS A 48 -12.59 11.77 -1.12
CA CYS A 48 -12.35 12.59 -2.31
C CYS A 48 -10.91 12.56 -2.84
N CYS A 49 -9.97 11.86 -2.20
CA CYS A 49 -8.56 11.86 -2.61
C CYS A 49 -8.34 11.30 -4.02
N GLU A 50 -9.28 10.49 -4.52
CA GLU A 50 -9.29 9.96 -5.88
C GLU A 50 -9.32 11.08 -6.93
N LEU A 51 -9.98 12.21 -6.64
CA LEU A 51 -9.99 13.37 -7.53
C LEU A 51 -8.59 13.97 -7.72
N CYS A 52 -7.74 13.94 -6.69
CA CYS A 52 -6.34 14.35 -6.83
C CYS A 52 -5.56 13.43 -7.78
N LEU A 53 -5.89 12.13 -7.81
CA LEU A 53 -5.22 11.18 -8.72
C LEU A 53 -5.63 11.39 -10.18
N HIS A 54 -6.81 11.96 -10.43
CA HIS A 54 -7.35 12.17 -11.77
C HIS A 54 -7.10 13.58 -12.32
N GLU A 55 -7.34 14.61 -11.51
CA GLU A 55 -7.42 16.00 -11.97
C GLU A 55 -6.16 16.83 -11.62
N ALA A 56 -5.40 16.43 -10.60
CA ALA A 56 -4.21 17.18 -10.17
C ALA A 56 -2.94 16.75 -10.93
N ASN A 57 -1.94 17.64 -10.92
CA ASN A 57 -0.60 17.29 -11.41
C ASN A 57 0.13 16.41 -10.37
N GLU A 58 1.22 15.75 -10.81
CA GLU A 58 1.98 14.81 -9.97
C GLU A 58 2.51 15.43 -8.67
N ALA A 59 2.95 16.70 -8.70
CA ALA A 59 3.52 17.37 -7.55
C ALA A 59 2.46 17.78 -6.51
N ASP A 60 1.35 18.35 -6.97
CA ASP A 60 0.25 18.77 -6.12
C ASP A 60 -0.47 17.55 -5.53
N ALA A 61 -0.61 16.46 -6.30
CA ALA A 61 -1.10 15.18 -5.81
C ALA A 61 -0.16 14.62 -4.73
N GLU A 62 1.17 14.63 -4.96
CA GLU A 62 2.16 14.17 -3.98
C GLU A 62 2.06 14.99 -2.68
N CYS A 63 1.97 16.31 -2.76
CA CYS A 63 1.82 17.18 -1.60
C CYS A 63 0.52 16.89 -0.84
N THR A 64 -0.62 16.88 -1.54
CA THR A 64 -1.94 16.67 -0.94
C THR A 64 -2.04 15.31 -0.24
N LEU A 65 -1.57 14.24 -0.89
CA LEU A 65 -1.59 12.90 -0.32
C LEU A 65 -0.63 12.76 0.86
N ASN A 66 0.54 13.41 0.82
CA ASN A 66 1.45 13.42 1.98
C ASN A 66 0.87 14.19 3.16
N SER A 67 0.13 15.27 2.92
CA SER A 67 -0.61 15.97 3.97
C SER A 67 -1.66 15.06 4.63
N ILE A 68 -2.38 14.24 3.84
CA ILE A 68 -3.31 13.23 4.39
C ILE A 68 -2.55 12.18 5.21
N VAL A 69 -1.38 11.72 4.74
CA VAL A 69 -0.53 10.77 5.49
C VAL A 69 -0.07 11.37 6.83
N SER A 70 0.34 12.63 6.86
CA SER A 70 0.71 13.30 8.11
C SER A 70 -0.45 13.31 9.12
N LEU A 71 -1.67 13.60 8.67
CA LEU A 71 -2.86 13.57 9.52
C LEU A 71 -3.19 12.15 10.00
N LEU A 72 -3.09 11.14 9.12
CA LEU A 72 -3.31 9.73 9.47
C LEU A 72 -2.33 9.23 10.54
N ILE A 73 -1.07 9.69 10.51
CA ILE A 73 -0.05 9.32 11.50
C ILE A 73 -0.33 9.95 12.88
N MET A 74 -1.01 11.11 12.92
CA MET A 74 -1.40 11.77 14.17
C MET A 74 -2.59 11.09 14.86
N VAL A 75 -3.39 10.33 14.12
CA VAL A 75 -4.55 9.58 14.65
C VAL A 75 -4.07 8.31 15.35
N PRO A 76 -4.61 7.97 16.54
CA PRO A 76 -4.36 6.69 17.19
C PRO A 76 -4.64 5.49 16.28
N GLN A 77 -3.76 4.48 16.30
CA GLN A 77 -3.83 3.33 15.38
C GLN A 77 -5.16 2.56 15.42
N THR A 78 -5.86 2.56 16.56
CA THR A 78 -7.16 1.89 16.72
C THR A 78 -8.27 2.53 15.90
N GLU A 79 -8.18 3.84 15.65
CA GLU A 79 -9.19 4.61 14.93
C GLU A 79 -8.77 4.86 13.47
N SER A 80 -7.47 4.81 13.17
CA SER A 80 -6.96 5.00 11.81
C SER A 80 -7.00 3.76 10.92
N GLU A 81 -7.20 2.55 11.48
CA GLU A 81 -7.32 1.29 10.72
C GLU A 81 -8.28 1.37 9.51
N PRO A 82 -9.57 1.71 9.68
CA PRO A 82 -10.51 1.79 8.54
C PRO A 82 -10.14 2.89 7.54
N LEU A 83 -9.58 4.00 8.03
CA LEU A 83 -9.16 5.14 7.20
C LEU A 83 -7.95 4.78 6.33
N VAL A 84 -6.97 4.10 6.91
CA VAL A 84 -5.78 3.60 6.20
C VAL A 84 -6.17 2.59 5.14
N HIS A 85 -7.09 1.66 5.44
CA HIS A 85 -7.59 0.71 4.45
C HIS A 85 -8.24 1.41 3.25
N THR A 86 -9.14 2.36 3.51
CA THR A 86 -9.83 3.12 2.46
C THR A 86 -8.84 3.94 1.63
N PHE A 87 -7.87 4.57 2.28
CA PHE A 87 -6.82 5.35 1.62
C PHE A 87 -5.95 4.45 0.72
N CYS A 88 -5.50 3.30 1.24
CA CYS A 88 -4.73 2.33 0.46
C CYS A 88 -5.50 1.80 -0.75
N GLU A 89 -6.80 1.49 -0.60
CA GLU A 89 -7.63 1.01 -1.71
C GLU A 89 -7.78 2.05 -2.83
N LYS A 90 -7.82 3.35 -2.48
CA LYS A 90 -7.86 4.42 -3.47
C LYS A 90 -6.52 4.59 -4.19
N LEU A 91 -5.40 4.50 -3.46
CA LEU A 91 -4.07 4.63 -4.04
C LEU A 91 -3.70 3.48 -4.98
N THR A 92 -4.24 2.28 -4.77
CA THR A 92 -4.00 1.13 -5.68
C THR A 92 -4.73 1.26 -7.02
N LYS A 93 -5.74 2.14 -7.11
CA LYS A 93 -6.52 2.44 -8.33
C LYS A 93 -5.96 3.61 -9.14
N ALA A 94 -4.66 3.89 -9.02
CA ALA A 94 -4.03 5.00 -9.73
C ALA A 94 -4.25 4.89 -11.27
N PRO A 95 -4.70 5.97 -11.94
CA PRO A 95 -5.13 5.91 -13.35
C PRO A 95 -3.97 5.85 -14.35
N SER A 96 -2.75 6.20 -13.93
CA SER A 96 -1.58 6.23 -14.80
C SER A 96 -0.33 5.76 -14.07
N SER A 97 0.65 5.23 -14.83
CA SER A 97 1.94 4.77 -14.27
C SER A 97 2.72 5.88 -13.54
N LYS A 98 2.60 7.13 -14.02
CA LYS A 98 3.22 8.28 -13.34
C LYS A 98 2.55 8.58 -11.99
N MET A 99 1.23 8.54 -11.95
CA MET A 99 0.49 8.72 -10.70
C MET A 99 0.71 7.54 -9.74
N ALA A 100 0.84 6.32 -10.26
CA ALA A 100 1.22 5.15 -9.47
C ALA A 100 2.61 5.33 -8.83
N ALA A 101 3.56 6.00 -9.50
CA ALA A 101 4.86 6.32 -8.90
C ALA A 101 4.74 7.34 -7.74
N VAL A 102 3.81 8.29 -7.83
CA VAL A 102 3.47 9.21 -6.72
C VAL A 102 2.84 8.42 -5.57
N CYS A 103 1.82 7.60 -5.86
CA CYS A 103 1.19 6.72 -4.87
C CYS A 103 2.21 5.82 -4.16
N LEU A 104 3.21 5.30 -4.89
CA LEU A 104 4.26 4.47 -4.31
C LEU A 104 5.07 5.22 -3.25
N LYS A 105 5.50 6.45 -3.53
CA LYS A 105 6.22 7.28 -2.55
C LYS A 105 5.36 7.60 -1.32
N VAL A 106 4.10 7.97 -1.53
CA VAL A 106 3.16 8.28 -0.46
C VAL A 106 2.94 7.06 0.43
N LEU A 107 2.73 5.87 -0.16
CA LEU A 107 2.58 4.62 0.58
C LEU A 107 3.85 4.26 1.35
N GLN A 108 5.04 4.53 0.81
CA GLN A 108 6.30 4.35 1.54
C GLN A 108 6.38 5.25 2.77
N ASN A 109 5.96 6.51 2.65
CA ASN A 109 5.91 7.43 3.77
C ASN A 109 4.91 6.97 4.84
N LEU A 110 3.73 6.49 4.43
CA LEU A 110 2.72 5.94 5.32
C LEU A 110 3.24 4.69 6.06
N PHE A 111 3.88 3.77 5.34
CA PHE A 111 4.48 2.58 5.92
C PHE A 111 5.54 2.92 6.97
N ALA A 112 6.42 3.89 6.67
CA ALA A 112 7.43 4.37 7.61
C ALA A 112 6.80 5.10 8.82
N GLY A 113 5.67 5.76 8.64
CA GLY A 113 4.96 6.52 9.67
C GLY A 113 4.17 5.68 10.67
N ILE A 114 3.53 4.59 10.22
CA ILE A 114 2.75 3.69 11.10
C ILE A 114 3.66 2.89 12.05
N GLY A 115 4.88 2.58 11.61
CA GLY A 115 5.89 1.90 12.42
C GLY A 115 5.75 0.37 12.43
N GLU A 116 6.90 -0.32 12.42
CA GLU A 116 7.07 -1.73 12.02
C GLU A 116 6.31 -2.80 12.84
N ASN A 117 5.67 -2.44 13.95
CA ASN A 117 5.03 -3.37 14.89
C ASN A 117 3.49 -3.40 14.81
N SER A 118 2.88 -2.62 13.91
CA SER A 118 1.43 -2.62 13.75
C SER A 118 0.97 -3.66 12.73
N LEU A 119 -0.13 -4.35 13.02
CA LEU A 119 -0.77 -5.25 12.04
C LEU A 119 -1.19 -4.49 10.77
N LEU A 120 -1.45 -3.18 10.88
CA LEU A 120 -1.75 -2.29 9.75
C LEU A 120 -0.61 -2.22 8.73
N CYS A 121 0.64 -2.43 9.17
CA CYS A 121 1.77 -2.44 8.26
C CYS A 121 1.69 -3.57 7.25
N TYR A 122 1.07 -4.70 7.59
CA TYR A 122 0.85 -5.78 6.63
C TYR A 122 -0.06 -5.32 5.48
N ASP A 123 -1.17 -4.64 5.79
CA ASP A 123 -2.15 -4.22 4.79
C ASP A 123 -1.62 -3.06 3.91
N VAL A 124 -0.88 -2.14 4.51
CA VAL A 124 -0.16 -1.09 3.77
C VAL A 124 0.92 -1.70 2.88
N TYR A 125 1.68 -2.69 3.37
CA TYR A 125 2.70 -3.36 2.57
C TYR A 125 2.10 -4.11 1.38
N CYS A 126 0.96 -4.79 1.55
CA CYS A 126 0.25 -5.42 0.44
C CYS A 126 -0.11 -4.42 -0.66
N SER A 127 -0.64 -3.27 -0.26
CA SER A 127 -1.02 -2.18 -1.19
C SER A 127 0.22 -1.58 -1.88
N LEU A 128 1.32 -1.47 -1.14
CA LEU A 128 2.59 -0.97 -1.64
C LEU A 128 3.20 -1.92 -2.68
N VAL A 129 3.11 -3.24 -2.49
CA VAL A 129 3.52 -4.23 -3.50
C VAL A 129 2.64 -4.18 -4.75
N GLN A 130 1.32 -3.99 -4.60
CA GLN A 130 0.41 -3.82 -5.74
C GLN A 130 0.78 -2.61 -6.62
N VAL A 131 0.98 -1.45 -5.99
CA VAL A 131 1.36 -0.22 -6.72
C VAL A 131 2.78 -0.33 -7.30
N ALA A 132 3.70 -0.97 -6.59
CA ALA A 132 5.05 -1.20 -7.09
C ALA A 132 5.06 -2.06 -8.37
N GLY A 133 4.11 -2.99 -8.50
CA GLY A 133 3.92 -3.76 -9.72
C GLY A 133 3.54 -2.91 -10.92
N GLN A 134 2.61 -1.97 -10.76
CA GLN A 134 2.17 -1.07 -11.83
C GLN A 134 3.28 -0.11 -12.33
N THR A 135 4.35 0.04 -11.55
CA THR A 135 5.47 0.97 -11.82
C THR A 135 6.77 0.25 -12.18
N ASP A 136 6.75 -1.08 -12.31
CA ASP A 136 7.93 -1.94 -12.48
C ASP A 136 9.05 -1.69 -11.42
N SER A 137 8.70 -1.07 -10.29
CA SER A 137 9.65 -0.61 -9.26
C SER A 137 9.71 -1.53 -8.04
N ILE A 138 9.29 -2.79 -8.20
CA ILE A 138 9.27 -3.79 -7.11
C ILE A 138 10.62 -3.98 -6.41
N HIS A 139 11.73 -3.78 -7.14
CA HIS A 139 13.10 -3.86 -6.61
C HIS A 139 13.41 -2.83 -5.51
N MET A 140 12.65 -1.72 -5.44
CA MET A 140 12.78 -0.72 -4.37
C MET A 140 12.10 -1.18 -3.07
N VAL A 141 11.06 -1.98 -3.20
CA VAL A 141 10.15 -2.39 -2.11
C VAL A 141 10.53 -3.75 -1.54
N PHE A 142 10.80 -4.71 -2.43
CA PHE A 142 11.12 -6.08 -2.08
C PHE A 142 12.55 -6.39 -2.51
N LYS A 143 13.40 -6.66 -1.52
CA LYS A 143 14.82 -6.99 -1.74
C LYS A 143 15.19 -8.36 -1.22
N ASP A 144 14.53 -8.83 -0.16
CA ASP A 144 14.93 -10.05 0.54
C ASP A 144 13.72 -10.77 1.15
N LEU A 145 13.51 -12.01 0.72
CA LEU A 145 12.46 -12.90 1.21
C LEU A 145 12.65 -13.27 2.67
N SER A 146 13.90 -13.45 3.11
CA SER A 146 14.24 -13.88 4.46
C SER A 146 13.86 -12.81 5.47
N LYS A 147 14.13 -11.54 5.13
CA LYS A 147 13.74 -10.38 5.95
C LYS A 147 12.24 -10.18 6.01
N LEU A 148 11.56 -10.37 4.87
CA LEU A 148 10.11 -10.31 4.83
C LEU A 148 9.50 -11.39 5.75
N LYS A 149 10.02 -12.61 5.71
CA LYS A 149 9.54 -13.72 6.54
C LYS A 149 9.80 -13.49 8.03
N SER A 150 10.99 -13.02 8.41
CA SER A 150 11.27 -12.70 9.81
C SER A 150 10.31 -11.62 10.31
N TRP A 151 10.12 -10.56 9.54
CA TRP A 151 9.20 -9.48 9.88
C TRP A 151 7.75 -9.95 10.00
N LEU A 152 7.26 -10.80 9.09
CA LEU A 152 5.90 -11.35 9.18
C LEU A 152 5.72 -12.30 10.37
N THR A 153 6.78 -13.01 10.75
CA THR A 153 6.79 -13.87 11.95
C THR A 153 6.77 -13.02 13.22
N ASP A 154 7.55 -11.93 13.24
CA ASP A 154 7.60 -10.98 14.35
C ASP A 154 6.25 -10.26 14.55
N LEU A 155 5.56 -9.94 13.45
CA LEU A 155 4.18 -9.43 13.45
C LEU A 155 3.12 -10.47 13.81
N ASN A 156 3.49 -11.74 13.96
CA ASN A 156 2.60 -12.85 14.25
C ASN A 156 1.41 -12.97 13.27
N VAL A 157 1.68 -12.74 11.98
CA VAL A 157 0.68 -12.81 10.90
C VAL A 157 0.27 -14.26 10.64
N SER A 158 -1.03 -14.51 10.48
CA SER A 158 -1.55 -15.84 10.16
C SER A 158 -0.99 -16.40 8.84
N THR A 159 -0.83 -17.71 8.74
CA THR A 159 -0.34 -18.40 7.52
C THR A 159 -1.17 -18.07 6.27
N GLU A 160 -2.49 -17.88 6.39
CA GLU A 160 -3.35 -17.52 5.26
C GLU A 160 -3.00 -16.13 4.67
N LYS A 161 -2.79 -15.14 5.55
CA LYS A 161 -2.33 -13.79 5.16
C LYS A 161 -0.94 -13.84 4.55
N LEU A 162 -0.03 -14.66 5.09
CA LEU A 162 1.30 -14.88 4.50
C LEU A 162 1.17 -15.44 3.07
N GLN A 163 0.37 -16.48 2.87
CA GLN A 163 0.15 -17.08 1.56
C GLN A 163 -0.45 -16.09 0.56
N LYS A 164 -1.42 -15.27 0.99
CA LYS A 164 -2.02 -14.22 0.17
C LYS A 164 -0.98 -13.20 -0.30
N LEU A 165 -0.09 -12.74 0.59
CA LEU A 165 0.97 -11.81 0.24
C LEU A 165 2.02 -12.44 -0.69
N LEU A 166 2.43 -13.68 -0.44
CA LEU A 166 3.39 -14.39 -1.30
C LEU A 166 2.82 -14.63 -2.72
N ARG A 167 1.53 -14.95 -2.86
CA ARG A 167 0.86 -15.04 -4.16
C ARG A 167 0.89 -13.71 -4.90
N LEU A 168 0.52 -12.64 -4.20
CA LEU A 168 0.53 -11.29 -4.76
C LEU A 168 1.94 -10.86 -5.20
N LEU A 169 2.94 -11.15 -4.36
CA LEU A 169 4.33 -10.86 -4.68
C LEU A 169 4.82 -11.65 -5.89
N HIS A 170 4.45 -12.94 -6.00
CA HIS A 170 4.78 -13.75 -7.17
C HIS A 170 4.17 -13.17 -8.45
N GLU A 171 2.88 -12.83 -8.45
CA GLU A 171 2.20 -12.25 -9.62
C GLU A 171 2.92 -10.97 -10.09
N VAL A 172 3.24 -10.07 -9.16
CA VAL A 172 3.95 -8.84 -9.48
C VAL A 172 5.39 -9.10 -9.98
N LEU A 173 6.11 -10.06 -9.40
CA LEU A 173 7.47 -10.40 -9.85
C LEU A 173 7.50 -11.04 -11.24
N VAL A 174 6.47 -11.82 -11.59
CA VAL A 174 6.31 -12.38 -12.94
C VAL A 174 6.04 -11.27 -13.96
N GLU A 175 5.15 -10.32 -13.64
CA GLU A 175 4.89 -9.15 -14.49
C GLU A 175 6.15 -8.29 -14.67
N GLY A 176 6.89 -8.06 -13.59
CA GLY A 176 8.17 -7.33 -13.60
C GLY A 176 9.35 -8.09 -14.22
N LYS A 177 9.11 -9.27 -14.84
CA LYS A 177 10.12 -10.13 -15.48
C LYS A 177 11.28 -10.56 -14.57
N GLN A 178 11.04 -10.65 -13.26
CA GLN A 178 12.02 -11.13 -12.27
C GLN A 178 11.78 -12.61 -11.95
N SER A 179 11.91 -13.47 -12.97
CA SER A 179 11.53 -14.88 -12.89
C SER A 179 12.25 -15.68 -11.81
N GLU A 180 13.54 -15.42 -11.57
CA GLU A 180 14.32 -16.11 -10.53
C GLU A 180 13.78 -15.82 -9.11
N LEU A 181 13.43 -14.57 -8.83
CA LEU A 181 12.86 -14.17 -7.55
C LEU A 181 11.42 -14.67 -7.41
N ALA A 182 10.64 -14.62 -8.49
CA ALA A 182 9.29 -15.19 -8.53
C ALA A 182 9.32 -16.69 -8.19
N ALA A 183 10.21 -17.47 -8.80
CA ALA A 183 10.36 -18.90 -8.52
C ALA A 183 10.70 -19.16 -7.04
N LYS A 184 11.62 -18.38 -6.45
CA LYS A 184 11.96 -18.49 -5.02
C LYS A 184 10.76 -18.21 -4.12
N VAL A 185 10.00 -17.15 -4.41
CA VAL A 185 8.76 -16.80 -3.69
C VAL A 185 7.72 -17.90 -3.78
N MET A 186 7.57 -18.51 -4.97
CA MET A 186 6.62 -19.60 -5.20
C MET A 186 7.02 -20.89 -4.48
N ILE A 187 8.31 -21.24 -4.46
CA ILE A 187 8.80 -22.39 -3.69
C ILE A 187 8.53 -22.18 -2.20
N GLU A 188 8.78 -20.98 -1.68
CA GLU A 188 8.50 -20.65 -0.29
C GLU A 188 6.99 -20.72 0.01
N LEU A 189 6.15 -20.19 -0.88
CA LEU A 189 4.69 -20.32 -0.78
C LEU A 189 4.27 -21.79 -0.68
N LEU A 190 4.80 -22.65 -1.56
CA LEU A 190 4.53 -24.08 -1.53
C LEU A 190 5.01 -24.75 -0.24
N GLY A 191 6.14 -24.28 0.30
CA GLY A 191 6.69 -24.73 1.59
C GLY A 191 5.85 -24.33 2.81
N THR A 192 4.91 -23.39 2.67
CA THR A 192 3.99 -23.03 3.76
C THR A 192 2.82 -24.01 3.93
N TYR A 193 2.55 -24.86 2.94
CA TYR A 193 1.48 -25.85 3.03
C TYR A 193 1.92 -27.05 3.86
N THR A 194 1.03 -27.53 4.70
CA THR A 194 1.15 -28.75 5.49
C THR A 194 0.32 -29.87 4.84
N GLU A 195 0.47 -31.11 5.31
CA GLU A 195 -0.34 -32.24 4.81
C GLU A 195 -1.86 -31.98 4.91
N ASP A 196 -2.28 -31.18 5.89
CA ASP A 196 -3.68 -30.86 6.15
C ASP A 196 -4.30 -29.88 5.12
N ASN A 197 -3.51 -29.02 4.48
CA ASN A 197 -3.98 -28.03 3.50
C ASN A 197 -3.33 -28.17 2.12
N ALA A 198 -2.58 -29.25 1.88
CA ALA A 198 -1.90 -29.55 0.62
C ALA A 198 -2.81 -29.57 -0.62
N SER A 199 -4.12 -29.82 -0.44
CA SER A 199 -5.11 -29.75 -1.52
C SER A 199 -5.23 -28.35 -2.12
N GLN A 200 -5.00 -27.30 -1.34
CA GLN A 200 -5.04 -25.89 -1.77
C GLN A 200 -3.76 -25.49 -2.52
N ALA A 201 -2.65 -26.20 -2.28
CA ALA A 201 -1.37 -25.97 -2.95
C ALA A 201 -1.38 -26.38 -4.43
N ARG A 202 -2.36 -27.19 -4.86
CA ARG A 202 -2.41 -27.77 -6.21
C ARG A 202 -2.39 -26.70 -7.31
N ASP A 203 -3.20 -25.66 -7.15
CA ASP A 203 -3.32 -24.60 -8.17
C ASP A 203 -2.06 -23.73 -8.22
N ASP A 204 -1.49 -23.41 -7.06
CA ASP A 204 -0.22 -22.68 -6.95
C ASP A 204 0.95 -23.49 -7.52
N ALA A 205 0.98 -24.82 -7.26
CA ALA A 205 1.98 -25.72 -7.80
C ALA A 205 1.87 -25.85 -9.33
N HIS A 206 0.64 -25.91 -9.85
CA HIS A 206 0.43 -25.91 -11.29
C HIS A 206 0.89 -24.60 -11.93
N LYS A 207 0.56 -23.44 -11.34
CA LYS A 207 1.05 -22.13 -11.79
C LYS A 207 2.59 -22.07 -11.75
N CYS A 208 3.22 -22.60 -10.70
CA CYS A 208 4.68 -22.70 -10.59
C CYS A 208 5.27 -23.45 -11.78
N ILE A 209 4.77 -24.65 -12.07
CA ILE A 209 5.26 -25.51 -13.16
C ILE A 209 5.10 -24.81 -14.52
N VAL A 210 3.93 -24.21 -14.78
CA VAL A 210 3.68 -23.49 -16.04
C VAL A 210 4.63 -22.29 -16.19
N THR A 211 4.84 -21.54 -15.11
CA THR A 211 5.72 -20.36 -15.12
C THR A 211 7.18 -20.76 -15.33
N SER A 212 7.65 -21.80 -14.63
CA SER A 212 9.01 -22.33 -14.76
C SER A 212 9.27 -22.94 -16.14
N LEU A 213 8.31 -23.65 -16.74
CA LEU A 213 8.43 -24.17 -18.11
C LEU A 213 8.40 -23.07 -19.16
N GLY A 214 7.73 -21.93 -18.86
CA GLY A 214 7.67 -20.77 -19.74
C GLY A 214 8.94 -19.91 -19.72
N ASP A 215 9.77 -20.02 -18.68
CA ASP A 215 11.02 -19.27 -18.56
C ASP A 215 12.21 -20.06 -19.15
N PRO A 216 12.82 -19.61 -20.26
CA PRO A 216 13.96 -20.30 -20.87
C PRO A 216 15.24 -20.31 -19.99
N ASN A 217 15.26 -19.57 -18.88
CA ASN A 217 16.39 -19.55 -17.94
C ASN A 217 16.22 -20.47 -16.72
N THR A 218 15.08 -21.14 -16.59
CA THR A 218 14.82 -22.08 -15.49
C THR A 218 15.16 -23.51 -15.94
N PHE A 219 16.12 -24.17 -15.27
CA PHE A 219 16.65 -25.50 -15.59
C PHE A 219 16.45 -26.50 -14.44
#